data_AF-A0A9E4GEH8-F1
#
_entry.id   AF-A0A9E4GEH8-F1
#
_cell.length_a   1.000
_cell.length_b   1.000
_cell.length_c   1.000
_cell.angle_alpha   90.00
_cell.angle_beta   90.00
_cell.angle_gamma   90.00
#
_symmetry.space_group_name_H-M   'P 1'
#
loop_
_entity.id
_entity.type
_entity.pdbx_description
1 polymer ?
#
loop_
_entity_poly.entity_id
_entity_poly.type
_entity_poly.pdbx_seq_one_letter_code
_entity_poly.pdbx_strand_id
1 'polypeptide(L)'
;MARKRHGIRLSSALPNRKPVETRPRSVPQVGRNDPCPCGSGKKYKACHAATGERYLAKIAKERDRERLQQERARLKAAGVPWYRRLFAKPGAPS
;
A
#
# COMPACT_ATOMS: atom_id res chain seq x y z
N MET A 1 55.87 -10.09 25.38
CA MET A 1 54.89 -10.84 24.57
C MET A 1 54.08 -9.87 23.69
N ALA A 2 54.58 -9.52 22.51
CA ALA A 2 53.92 -8.57 21.60
C ALA A 2 53.00 -9.32 20.62
N ARG A 3 51.69 -9.15 20.75
CA ARG A 3 50.70 -9.80 19.89
C ARG A 3 50.39 -8.90 18.69
N LYS A 4 51.20 -9.00 17.63
CA LYS A 4 50.92 -8.37 16.34
C LYS A 4 49.79 -9.15 15.66
N ARG A 5 48.57 -8.59 15.57
CA ARG A 5 47.55 -9.05 14.61
C ARG A 5 46.89 -7.86 13.92
N HIS A 6 46.85 -7.99 12.60
CA HIS A 6 46.56 -6.97 11.60
C HIS A 6 45.13 -6.44 11.72
N GLY A 7 44.99 -5.14 11.95
CA GLY A 7 43.71 -4.44 11.83
C GLY A 7 43.38 -4.27 10.35
N ILE A 8 42.45 -5.07 9.85
CA ILE A 8 41.82 -4.82 8.55
C ILE A 8 41.07 -3.50 8.70
N ARG A 9 41.56 -2.41 8.07
CA ARG A 9 40.75 -1.21 7.86
C ARG A 9 39.68 -1.60 6.85
N LEU A 10 38.48 -1.96 7.32
CA LEU A 10 37.32 -2.06 6.45
C LEU A 10 37.02 -0.65 5.92
N SER A 11 37.38 -0.41 4.67
CA SER A 11 37.00 0.77 3.90
C SER A 11 35.47 0.88 3.87
N SER A 12 34.95 1.99 4.36
CA SER A 12 33.54 2.30 4.60
C SER A 12 32.72 2.58 3.33
N ALA A 13 32.89 1.78 2.27
CA ALA A 13 32.11 1.90 1.05
C ALA A 13 30.87 1.00 1.10
N LEU A 14 29.84 1.41 1.85
CA LEU A 14 28.51 0.81 1.72
C LEU A 14 27.90 1.27 0.39
N PRO A 15 27.38 0.37 -0.47
CA PRO A 15 26.72 0.77 -1.70
C PRO A 15 25.44 1.55 -1.37
N ASN A 16 25.28 2.70 -2.04
CA ASN A 16 24.13 3.59 -1.92
C ASN A 16 22.83 2.84 -2.27
N ARG A 17 22.16 2.29 -1.26
CA ARG A 17 20.82 1.69 -1.40
C ARG A 17 19.83 2.83 -1.57
N LYS A 18 19.29 2.95 -2.78
CA LYS A 18 18.18 3.86 -3.09
C LYS A 18 17.07 3.64 -2.05
N PRO A 19 16.50 4.69 -1.44
CA PRO A 19 15.41 4.51 -0.49
C PRO A 19 14.29 3.74 -1.17
N VAL A 20 13.87 2.64 -0.55
CA VAL A 20 12.68 1.91 -0.99
C VAL A 20 11.48 2.80 -0.71
N GLU A 21 10.86 3.32 -1.77
CA GLU A 21 9.61 4.08 -1.66
C GLU A 21 8.55 3.13 -1.09
N THR A 22 8.26 3.25 0.21
CA THR A 22 7.20 2.48 0.84
C THR A 22 5.88 3.03 0.36
N ARG A 23 5.25 2.33 -0.60
CA ARG A 23 3.92 2.70 -1.10
C ARG A 23 2.99 2.94 0.11
N PRO A 24 2.34 4.12 0.23
CA PRO A 24 1.49 4.41 1.36
C PRO A 24 0.39 3.35 1.45
N ARG A 25 0.14 2.83 2.66
CA ARG A 25 -0.96 1.90 2.92
C ARG A 25 -2.27 2.57 2.48
N SER A 26 -3.06 1.88 1.66
CA SER A 26 -4.39 2.35 1.19
C SER A 26 -5.46 2.35 2.29
N VAL A 27 -5.08 2.15 3.55
CA VAL A 27 -6.01 2.10 4.68
C VAL A 27 -6.51 3.51 4.97
N PRO A 28 -7.83 3.77 4.90
CA PRO A 28 -8.37 5.08 5.22
C PRO A 28 -8.14 5.37 6.71
N GLN A 29 -7.50 6.50 7.01
CA GLN A 29 -7.41 7.01 8.37
C GLN A 29 -8.75 7.64 8.74
N VAL A 30 -9.53 6.94 9.57
CA VAL A 30 -10.82 7.43 10.08
C VAL A 30 -10.62 7.83 11.54
N GLY A 31 -10.93 9.08 11.86
CA GLY A 31 -10.85 9.59 13.21
C GLY A 31 -11.93 8.98 14.11
N ARG A 32 -11.68 8.98 15.42
CA ARG A 32 -12.56 8.34 16.41
C ARG A 32 -13.99 8.91 16.41
N ASN A 33 -14.17 10.17 16.02
CA ASN A 33 -15.48 10.86 16.00
C ASN A 33 -16.15 10.90 14.62
N ASP A 34 -15.48 10.48 13.55
CA ASP A 34 -16.01 10.50 12.19
C ASP A 34 -17.19 9.53 12.02
N PRO A 35 -18.08 9.77 11.03
CA PRO A 35 -19.13 8.82 10.70
C PRO A 35 -18.52 7.46 10.31
N CYS A 36 -19.10 6.37 10.83
CA CYS A 36 -18.57 5.04 10.57
C CYS A 36 -18.83 4.63 9.11
N PRO A 37 -17.81 4.16 8.36
CA PRO A 37 -17.94 3.82 6.93
C PRO A 37 -18.80 2.58 6.64
N CYS A 38 -19.43 1.97 7.65
CA CYS A 38 -20.38 0.86 7.48
C CYS A 38 -21.81 1.31 7.12
N GLY A 39 -22.07 2.62 7.07
CA GLY A 39 -23.42 3.14 6.78
C GLY A 39 -24.40 3.09 7.96
N SER A 40 -23.94 2.76 9.18
CA SER A 40 -24.81 2.66 10.36
C SER A 40 -25.28 4.01 10.95
N GLY A 41 -24.78 5.14 10.44
CA GLY A 41 -25.04 6.48 10.98
C GLY A 41 -24.39 6.78 12.34
N LYS A 42 -23.71 5.82 12.97
CA LYS A 42 -23.02 5.98 14.26
C LYS A 42 -21.60 6.54 14.07
N LYS A 43 -21.09 7.26 15.07
CA LYS A 43 -19.68 7.66 15.14
C LYS A 43 -18.79 6.41 15.20
N TYR A 44 -17.62 6.45 14.56
CA TYR A 44 -16.70 5.31 14.46
C TYR A 44 -16.36 4.71 15.84
N LYS A 45 -16.16 5.54 16.86
CA LYS A 45 -15.97 5.11 18.26
C LYS A 45 -17.07 4.23 18.84
N ALA A 46 -18.30 4.46 18.43
CA ALA A 46 -19.49 3.77 18.94
C ALA A 46 -19.90 2.59 18.05
N CYS A 47 -19.13 2.30 17.00
CA CYS A 47 -19.45 1.27 16.03
C CYS A 47 -18.28 0.30 15.87
N HIS A 48 -17.29 0.62 15.04
CA HIS A 48 -16.22 -0.32 14.69
C HIS A 48 -14.89 -0.02 15.38
N ALA A 49 -14.77 0.97 16.27
CA ALA A 49 -13.47 1.33 16.85
C ALA A 49 -12.75 0.21 17.62
N ALA A 50 -13.47 -0.73 18.25
CA ALA A 50 -12.85 -1.88 18.93
C ALA A 50 -12.24 -2.91 17.95
N THR A 51 -12.77 -3.02 16.73
CA THR A 51 -12.29 -3.90 15.65
C THR A 51 -11.67 -3.12 14.49
N GLY A 52 -11.39 -1.84 14.73
CA GLY A 52 -11.38 -0.80 13.72
C GLY A 52 -10.34 -0.99 12.63
N GLU A 53 -9.13 -1.38 13.00
CA GLU A 53 -8.05 -1.57 12.03
C GLU A 53 -8.38 -2.67 11.01
N ARG A 54 -8.96 -3.80 11.45
CA ARG A 54 -9.35 -4.90 10.54
C ARG A 54 -10.51 -4.48 9.63
N TYR A 55 -11.45 -3.70 10.15
CA TYR A 55 -12.59 -3.21 9.38
C TYR A 55 -12.15 -2.20 8.31
N LEU A 56 -11.31 -1.22 8.67
CA LEU A 56 -10.73 -0.27 7.72
C LEU A 56 -9.85 -0.95 6.67
N ALA A 57 -9.07 -1.95 7.06
CA ALA A 57 -8.28 -2.74 6.13
C ALA A 57 -9.14 -3.53 5.14
N LYS A 58 -10.32 -4.01 5.56
CA LYS A 58 -11.29 -4.66 4.66
C LYS A 58 -11.83 -3.66 3.63
N ILE A 59 -12.27 -2.48 4.07
CA ILE A 59 -12.77 -1.42 3.19
C ILE A 59 -11.69 -1.00 2.17
N ALA A 60 -10.44 -0.86 2.62
CA ALA A 60 -9.32 -0.52 1.75
C ALA A 60 -9.14 -1.54 0.62
N LYS A 61 -9.18 -2.85 0.95
CA LYS A 61 -9.09 -3.94 -0.04
C LYS A 61 -10.26 -3.95 -1.00
N GLU A 62 -11.48 -3.69 -0.51
CA GLU A 62 -12.68 -3.62 -1.35
C GLU A 62 -12.58 -2.46 -2.35
N ARG A 63 -12.16 -1.27 -1.90
CA ARG A 63 -11.90 -0.11 -2.78
C ARG A 63 -10.79 -0.37 -3.80
N ASP A 64 -9.69 -1.00 -3.38
CA ASP A 64 -8.59 -1.37 -4.30
C ASP A 64 -9.07 -2.36 -5.36
N ARG A 65 -9.89 -3.35 -4.99
CA ARG A 65 -10.49 -4.31 -5.93
C ARG A 65 -11.40 -3.62 -6.92
N GLU A 66 -12.22 -2.67 -6.46
CA GLU A 66 -13.11 -1.88 -7.32
C GLU A 66 -12.32 -1.03 -8.32
N ARG A 67 -11.27 -0.33 -7.87
CA ARG A 67 -10.36 0.43 -8.76
C ARG A 67 -9.77 -0.48 -9.85
N LEU A 68 -9.31 -1.67 -9.49
CA LEU A 68 -8.75 -2.64 -10.44
C LEU A 68 -9.81 -3.15 -11.44
N GLN A 69 -11.04 -3.37 -10.99
CA GLN A 69 -12.14 -3.75 -11.87
C GLN A 69 -12.48 -2.63 -12.87
N GLN A 70 -12.56 -1.38 -12.40
CA GLN A 70 -12.79 -0.22 -13.26
C GLN A 70 -11.66 -0.02 -14.28
N GLU A 71 -10.40 -0.16 -13.87
CA GLU A 71 -9.26 -0.07 -14.79
C GLU A 71 -9.29 -1.18 -15.83
N ARG A 72 -9.55 -2.43 -15.41
CA ARG A 72 -9.71 -3.55 -16.34
C ARG A 72 -10.89 -3.32 -17.30
N ALA A 73 -11.99 -2.74 -16.83
CA ALA A 73 -13.13 -2.36 -17.66
C ALA A 73 -12.77 -1.25 -18.65
N ARG A 74 -12.00 -0.24 -18.23
CA ARG A 74 -11.46 0.83 -19.10
C ARG A 74 -10.57 0.27 -20.19
N LEU A 75 -9.61 -0.61 -19.85
CA LEU A 75 -8.75 -1.27 -20.84
C LEU A 75 -9.55 -2.16 -21.79
N LYS A 76 -10.62 -2.79 -21.29
CA LYS A 76 -11.55 -3.57 -22.12
C LYS A 76 -12.31 -2.67 -23.09
N ALA A 77 -12.85 -1.54 -22.62
CA ALA A 77 -13.58 -0.57 -23.44
C ALA A 77 -12.68 0.11 -24.49
N ALA A 78 -11.43 0.41 -24.13
CA ALA A 78 -10.42 0.96 -25.04
C ALA A 78 -9.89 -0.06 -26.07
N GLY A 79 -10.42 -1.29 -26.10
CA GLY A 79 -10.01 -2.31 -27.07
C GLY A 79 -8.60 -2.87 -26.83
N VAL A 80 -7.97 -2.60 -25.68
CA VAL A 80 -6.62 -3.09 -25.38
C VAL A 80 -6.65 -4.62 -25.36
N PRO A 81 -5.85 -5.33 -26.17
CA PRO A 81 -5.84 -6.79 -26.19
C PRO A 81 -5.52 -7.38 -24.81
N TRP A 82 -6.14 -8.51 -24.45
CA TRP A 82 -6.03 -9.10 -23.11
C TRP A 82 -4.58 -9.37 -22.67
N TYR A 83 -3.68 -9.74 -23.59
CA TYR A 83 -2.27 -10.01 -23.30
C TYR A 83 -1.51 -8.73 -22.87
N ARG A 84 -1.88 -7.56 -23.41
CA ARG A 84 -1.33 -6.26 -22.99
C ARG A 84 -1.83 -5.82 -21.62
N ARG A 85 -3.02 -6.28 -21.20
CA ARG A 85 -3.59 -5.97 -19.87
C ARG A 85 -2.82 -6.64 -18.73
N LEU A 86 -2.12 -7.74 -18.98
CA LEU A 86 -1.33 -8.47 -17.98
C LEU A 86 -0.15 -7.64 -17.44
N PHE A 87 0.37 -6.70 -18.24
CA PHE A 87 1.52 -5.86 -17.87
C PHE A 87 1.12 -4.42 -17.49
N ALA A 88 -0.16 -4.07 -17.59
CA ALA A 88 -0.64 -2.76 -17.19
C ALA A 88 -0.56 -2.62 -15.65
N LYS A 89 0.36 -1.78 -15.17
CA LYS A 89 0.47 -1.49 -13.74
C LYS A 89 -0.64 -0.54 -13.32
N PRO A 90 -1.46 -0.91 -12.31
CA PRO A 90 -2.53 -0.05 -11.85
C PRO A 90 -1.98 1.24 -11.22
N GLY A 91 -2.31 2.38 -11.82
CA GLY A 91 -1.92 3.72 -11.35
C GLY A 91 -0.55 4.22 -11.82
N ALA A 92 0.04 3.65 -12.88
CA ALA A 92 1.21 4.28 -13.52
C ALA A 92 0.76 5.53 -14.34
N PRO A 93 1.40 6.70 -14.18
CA PRO A 93 1.17 7.80 -15.11
C PRO A 93 1.61 7.36 -16.52
N SER A 94 0.78 7.68 -17.52
CA SER A 94 1.08 7.46 -18.95
C SER A 94 2.34 8.19 -19.39
#